data_AF-A0A1V9Y7T3-F1
#
_entry.id   AF-A0A1V9Y7T3-F1
#
_cell.length_a   1.000
_cell.length_b   1.000
_cell.length_c   1.000
_cell.angle_alpha   90.00
_cell.angle_beta   90.00
_cell.angle_gamma   90.00
#
_symmetry.space_group_name_H-M   'P 1'
#
loop_
_entity.id
_entity.type
_entity.pdbx_description
1 polymer ?
#
loop_
_entity_poly.entity_id
_entity_poly.type
_entity_poly.pdbx_seq_one_letter_code
_entity_poly.pdbx_strand_id
1 'polypeptide(L)'
;MQLKALVQIRQVDGLTRTTSLQLATVLHEAAMLALHKESTKTGMDFYFAEHSHGRNMVAMLQSHFPCRVKLSRTPGSGATLAQHTHLVELCPLQKFDLVVLPKDAAAKLNLPGILLVTMVNHQIHLVNPLTNDEGVVPAVMYWRSPFTPLRLEPEEFIVLDIEPIDNEYSWQEPRDVVQDVEIARAQDFGVNDKRYRVHSHLGKDLKISDKVYGFDLGRLNCGWKFGTYRIPKEEMPDVLIIGTTTY
;
A
#
# COMPACT_ATOMS: atom_id res chain seq x y z
N MET A 1 -25.69 27.06 15.99
CA MET A 1 -26.09 25.76 15.40
C MET A 1 -25.47 24.66 16.24
N GLN A 2 -26.20 23.63 16.65
CA GLN A 2 -25.65 22.55 17.49
C GLN A 2 -24.97 21.50 16.62
N LEU A 3 -23.74 21.13 16.96
CA LEU A 3 -22.95 20.11 16.27
C LEU A 3 -23.45 18.70 16.62
N LYS A 4 -23.93 17.93 15.64
CA LYS A 4 -24.45 16.56 15.87
C LYS A 4 -23.43 15.47 15.59
N ALA A 5 -22.53 15.67 14.63
CA ALA A 5 -21.48 14.73 14.33
C ALA A 5 -20.14 15.39 13.98
N LEU A 6 -19.07 14.73 14.39
CA LEU A 6 -17.67 15.02 14.05
C LEU A 6 -17.08 13.75 13.45
N VAL A 7 -16.45 13.86 12.28
CA VAL A 7 -15.68 12.78 11.65
C VAL A 7 -14.22 13.19 11.64
N GLN A 8 -13.38 12.44 12.36
CA GLN A 8 -11.95 12.67 12.47
C GLN A 8 -11.21 11.59 11.66
N ILE A 9 -10.66 11.96 10.52
CA ILE A 9 -9.90 11.06 9.66
C ILE A 9 -8.43 11.18 10.04
N ARG A 10 -7.78 10.05 10.32
CA ARG A 10 -6.38 9.99 10.77
C ARG A 10 -5.62 8.93 10.00
N GLN A 11 -4.34 9.18 9.75
CA GLN A 11 -3.38 8.19 9.27
C GLN A 11 -2.10 8.33 10.12
N VAL A 12 -1.49 7.20 10.47
CA VAL A 12 -0.21 7.19 11.20
C VAL A 12 0.83 7.94 10.36
N ASP A 13 1.62 8.80 11.01
CA ASP A 13 2.59 9.72 10.40
C ASP A 13 2.02 10.81 9.46
N GLY A 14 0.68 10.88 9.34
CA GLY A 14 -0.04 11.88 8.57
C GLY A 14 -0.47 11.42 7.19
N LEU A 15 -1.31 12.25 6.55
CA LEU A 15 -1.87 11.94 5.24
C LEU A 15 -0.84 12.19 4.14
N THR A 16 -0.55 11.14 3.38
CA THR A 16 0.31 11.25 2.21
C THR A 16 -0.38 12.08 1.11
N ARG A 17 0.39 12.56 0.12
CA ARG A 17 -0.17 13.28 -1.04
C ARG A 17 -1.22 12.42 -1.77
N THR A 18 -0.91 11.15 -2.01
CA THR A 18 -1.81 10.20 -2.67
C THR A 18 -3.09 9.99 -1.88
N THR A 19 -2.98 9.72 -0.58
CA THR A 19 -4.16 9.54 0.29
C THR A 19 -5.00 10.82 0.34
N SER A 20 -4.37 11.99 0.40
CA SER A 20 -5.08 13.28 0.41
C SER A 20 -5.87 13.52 -0.88
N LEU A 21 -5.31 13.18 -2.04
CA LEU A 21 -6.00 13.28 -3.33
C LEU A 21 -7.17 12.29 -3.42
N GLN A 22 -6.95 11.03 -3.03
CA GLN A 22 -8.01 10.01 -3.01
C GLN A 22 -9.16 10.43 -2.09
N LEU A 23 -8.86 10.95 -0.89
CA LEU A 23 -9.88 11.47 0.02
C LEU A 23 -10.64 12.65 -0.58
N ALA A 24 -9.96 13.58 -1.26
CA ALA A 24 -10.62 14.71 -1.92
C ALA A 24 -11.60 14.25 -3.01
N THR A 25 -11.25 13.21 -3.78
CA THR A 25 -12.13 12.62 -4.79
C THR A 25 -13.29 11.88 -4.15
N VAL A 26 -13.02 10.93 -3.24
CA VAL A 26 -14.03 10.06 -2.64
C VAL A 26 -15.02 10.86 -1.78
N LEU A 27 -14.54 11.87 -1.05
CA LEU A 27 -15.37 12.62 -0.12
C LEU A 27 -15.95 13.90 -0.72
N HIS A 28 -15.82 14.15 -2.02
CA HIS A 28 -16.18 15.43 -2.64
C HIS A 28 -17.60 15.88 -2.26
N GLU A 29 -18.61 15.05 -2.53
CA GLU A 29 -20.01 15.37 -2.25
C GLU A 29 -20.31 15.43 -0.75
N ALA A 30 -19.81 14.47 0.03
CA ALA A 30 -20.04 14.42 1.48
C ALA A 30 -19.39 15.61 2.21
N ALA A 31 -18.25 16.09 1.73
CA ALA A 31 -17.54 17.24 2.29
C ALA A 31 -18.32 18.55 2.09
N MET A 32 -19.11 18.68 1.01
CA MET A 32 -19.96 19.86 0.78
C MET A 32 -21.09 20.00 1.81
N LEU A 33 -21.47 18.89 2.47
CA LEU A 33 -22.48 18.88 3.54
C LEU A 33 -21.88 19.22 4.93
N ALA A 34 -20.56 19.39 5.03
CA ALA A 34 -19.90 19.75 6.28
C ALA A 34 -20.04 21.25 6.57
N LEU A 35 -20.32 21.58 7.83
CA LEU A 35 -20.35 22.96 8.31
C LEU A 35 -18.95 23.57 8.37
N HIS A 36 -17.96 22.74 8.71
CA HIS A 36 -16.58 23.14 8.87
C HIS A 36 -15.67 21.96 8.54
N LYS A 37 -14.48 22.28 8.02
CA LYS A 37 -13.39 21.34 7.77
C LYS A 37 -12.11 21.92 8.36
N GLU A 38 -11.39 21.12 9.11
CA GLU A 38 -10.13 21.50 9.73
C GLU A 38 -9.03 20.49 9.38
N SER A 39 -7.87 20.96 8.98
CA SER A 39 -6.70 20.11 8.75
C SER A 39 -5.88 20.00 10.03
N THR A 40 -5.41 18.80 10.34
CA THR A 40 -4.55 18.50 11.50
C THR A 40 -3.23 17.90 11.01
N LYS A 41 -2.23 17.82 11.90
CA LYS A 41 -0.93 17.20 11.56
C LYS A 41 -1.08 15.78 11.01
N THR A 42 -2.04 15.01 11.52
CA THR A 42 -2.21 13.58 11.22
C THR A 42 -3.43 13.28 10.35
N GLY A 43 -4.16 14.30 9.87
CA GLY A 43 -5.38 14.09 9.09
C GLY A 43 -6.31 15.29 9.03
N MET A 44 -7.63 15.07 9.07
CA MET A 44 -8.62 16.15 8.93
C MET A 44 -9.91 15.86 9.70
N ASP A 45 -10.61 16.92 10.10
CA ASP A 45 -11.86 16.89 10.86
C ASP A 45 -12.99 17.52 10.06
N PHE A 46 -14.13 16.84 10.02
CA PHE A 46 -15.36 17.32 9.38
C PHE A 46 -16.48 17.42 10.40
N TYR A 47 -17.14 18.58 10.42
CA TYR A 47 -18.17 18.93 11.40
C TYR A 47 -19.53 18.97 10.71
N PHE A 48 -20.53 18.27 11.25
CA PHE A 48 -21.85 18.12 10.63
C PHE A 48 -23.01 18.55 11.54
N ALA A 49 -23.98 19.23 10.93
CA ALA A 49 -25.27 19.55 11.53
C ALA A 49 -26.13 18.32 11.80
N GLU A 50 -25.96 17.27 11.00
CA GLU A 50 -26.73 16.03 11.07
C GLU A 50 -25.81 14.82 11.27
N HIS A 51 -26.28 13.87 12.08
CA HIS A 51 -25.54 12.63 12.30
C HIS A 51 -25.57 11.71 11.08
N SER A 52 -26.63 11.77 10.26
CA SER A 52 -26.76 11.06 8.98
C SER A 52 -25.60 11.37 8.04
N HIS A 53 -25.26 12.64 7.85
CA HIS A 53 -24.16 13.07 6.97
C HIS A 53 -22.81 12.51 7.44
N GLY A 54 -22.53 12.59 8.74
CA GLY A 54 -21.31 12.01 9.31
C GLY A 54 -21.23 10.49 9.12
N ARG A 55 -22.33 9.76 9.31
CA ARG A 55 -22.36 8.30 9.04
C ARG A 55 -22.15 7.97 7.57
N ASN A 56 -22.73 8.75 6.67
CA ASN A 56 -22.56 8.53 5.24
C ASN A 56 -21.09 8.70 4.83
N MET A 57 -20.43 9.76 5.30
CA MET A 57 -18.99 9.96 5.10
C MET A 57 -18.15 8.77 5.64
N VAL A 58 -18.50 8.25 6.82
CA VAL A 58 -17.84 7.05 7.38
C VAL A 58 -18.05 5.83 6.48
N ALA A 59 -19.26 5.62 5.97
CA ALA A 59 -19.55 4.51 5.06
C ALA A 59 -18.74 4.61 3.74
N MET A 60 -18.62 5.81 3.17
CA MET A 60 -17.78 6.06 1.99
C MET A 60 -16.30 5.76 2.26
N LEU A 61 -15.80 6.12 3.45
CA LEU A 61 -14.43 5.79 3.85
C LEU A 61 -14.21 4.28 3.95
N GLN A 62 -15.16 3.55 4.56
CA GLN A 62 -15.06 2.10 4.70
C GLN A 62 -15.16 1.35 3.36
N SER A 63 -15.85 1.91 2.37
CA SER A 63 -15.96 1.30 1.03
C SER A 63 -14.77 1.57 0.10
N HIS A 64 -13.91 2.55 0.43
CA HIS A 64 -12.77 2.94 -0.41
C HIS A 64 -11.41 2.74 0.24
N PHE A 65 -11.33 2.69 1.58
CA PHE A 65 -10.07 2.62 2.32
C PHE A 65 -10.08 1.50 3.36
N PRO A 66 -8.93 0.87 3.64
CA PRO A 66 -8.85 -0.12 4.70
C PRO A 66 -8.73 0.67 5.99
N CYS A 67 -9.80 0.76 6.75
CA CYS A 67 -9.86 1.60 7.95
C CYS A 67 -10.55 0.92 9.11
N ARG A 68 -10.30 1.43 10.32
CA ARG A 68 -11.08 1.09 11.51
C ARG A 68 -11.77 2.35 12.02
N VAL A 69 -12.95 2.16 12.61
CA VAL A 69 -13.78 3.27 13.10
C VAL A 69 -14.05 3.08 14.58
N LYS A 70 -13.77 4.11 15.37
CA LYS A 70 -14.15 4.19 16.79
C LYS A 70 -15.19 5.28 16.94
N LEU A 71 -16.39 4.90 17.41
CA LEU A 71 -17.47 5.83 17.72
C LEU A 71 -17.44 6.17 19.22
N SER A 72 -17.36 7.47 19.52
CA SER A 72 -17.60 8.01 20.86
C SER A 72 -18.89 8.82 20.87
N ARG A 73 -19.62 8.76 21.99
CA ARG A 73 -20.82 9.56 22.22
C ARG A 73 -20.62 10.41 23.47
N THR A 74 -20.84 11.71 23.34
CA THR A 74 -20.75 12.63 24.47
C THR A 74 -22.17 12.93 24.96
N PRO A 75 -22.56 12.48 26.17
CA PRO A 75 -23.87 12.79 26.72
C PRO A 75 -23.88 14.24 27.21
N GLY A 76 -24.63 15.12 26.54
CA GLY A 76 -24.82 16.49 26.99
C GLY A 76 -25.43 17.43 25.95
N SER A 77 -26.22 18.41 26.43
CA SER A 77 -26.80 19.50 25.64
C SER A 77 -25.89 20.74 25.55
N GLY A 78 -24.58 20.56 25.72
CA GLY A 78 -23.60 21.65 25.60
C GLY A 78 -23.38 21.99 24.13
N ALA A 79 -23.43 23.28 23.78
CA ALA A 79 -23.31 23.75 22.40
C ALA A 79 -21.90 23.53 21.78
N THR A 80 -20.91 23.14 22.57
CA THR A 80 -19.49 23.15 22.20
C THR A 80 -18.92 21.80 21.74
N LEU A 81 -19.57 20.68 22.04
CA LEU A 81 -19.05 19.33 21.73
C LEU A 81 -20.00 18.57 20.81
N ALA A 82 -19.44 17.84 19.84
CA ALA A 82 -20.20 16.96 18.98
C ALA A 82 -20.85 15.83 19.79
N GLN A 83 -22.14 15.58 19.56
CA GLN A 83 -22.84 14.45 20.18
C GLN A 83 -22.24 13.10 19.77
N HIS A 84 -21.85 12.97 18.50
CA HIS A 84 -21.24 11.77 17.94
C HIS A 84 -19.88 12.09 17.35
N THR A 85 -18.84 11.41 17.79
CA THR A 85 -17.49 11.55 17.21
C THR A 85 -17.05 10.22 16.61
N HIS A 86 -16.85 10.21 15.30
CA HIS A 86 -16.34 9.08 14.53
C HIS A 86 -14.85 9.28 14.28
N LEU A 87 -14.00 8.54 14.99
CA LEU A 87 -12.57 8.48 14.70
C LEU A 87 -12.33 7.39 13.66
N VAL A 88 -11.93 7.78 12.46
CA VAL A 88 -11.60 6.88 11.35
C VAL A 88 -10.09 6.85 11.19
N GLU A 89 -9.48 5.71 11.46
CA GLU A 89 -8.04 5.48 11.26
C GLU A 89 -7.83 4.72 9.95
N LEU A 90 -7.14 5.35 9.00
CA LEU A 90 -6.76 4.77 7.71
C LEU A 90 -5.49 3.93 7.85
N CYS A 91 -5.43 2.83 7.10
CA CYS A 91 -4.21 2.06 6.93
C CYS A 91 -3.08 2.97 6.37
N PRO A 92 -1.87 2.94 6.94
CA PRO A 92 -0.74 3.75 6.46
C PRO A 92 -0.03 3.17 5.23
N LEU A 93 -0.39 1.96 4.79
CA LEU A 93 0.26 1.32 3.64
C LEU A 93 -0.05 2.05 2.33
N GLN A 94 0.91 2.04 1.43
CA GLN A 94 0.84 2.64 0.11
C GLN A 94 1.19 1.61 -0.97
N LYS A 95 0.75 1.90 -2.20
CA LYS A 95 1.23 1.18 -3.38
C LYS A 95 2.77 1.26 -3.43
N PHE A 96 3.39 0.13 -3.72
CA PHE A 96 4.83 -0.13 -3.76
C PHE A 96 5.57 -0.17 -2.42
N ASP A 97 4.85 -0.11 -1.28
CA ASP A 97 5.46 -0.46 0.00
C ASP A 97 5.91 -1.93 -0.01
N LEU A 98 7.13 -2.20 0.49
CA LEU A 98 7.57 -3.55 0.81
C LEU A 98 7.09 -3.93 2.21
N VAL A 99 6.49 -5.10 2.36
CA VAL A 99 5.93 -5.57 3.63
C VAL A 99 6.30 -7.02 3.89
N VAL A 100 6.21 -7.42 5.16
CA VAL A 100 6.23 -8.81 5.60
C VAL A 100 4.99 -9.04 6.45
N LEU A 101 4.24 -10.10 6.13
CA LEU A 101 3.07 -10.45 6.91
C LEU A 101 3.47 -11.08 8.26
N PRO A 102 2.68 -10.84 9.32
CA PRO A 102 2.79 -11.62 10.55
C PRO A 102 2.63 -13.12 10.27
N LYS A 103 3.32 -13.99 11.02
CA LYS A 103 3.35 -15.44 10.75
C LYS A 103 1.97 -16.07 10.52
N ASP A 104 1.00 -15.73 11.37
CA ASP A 104 -0.36 -16.25 11.26
C ASP A 104 -1.07 -15.80 9.99
N ALA A 105 -0.81 -14.57 9.54
CA ALA A 105 -1.38 -14.01 8.32
C ALA A 105 -0.71 -14.62 7.08
N ALA A 106 0.62 -14.71 7.09
CA ALA A 106 1.41 -15.34 6.04
C ALA A 106 0.98 -16.80 5.81
N ALA A 107 0.83 -17.58 6.88
CA ALA A 107 0.40 -18.98 6.80
C ALA A 107 -1.04 -19.12 6.27
N LYS A 108 -1.97 -18.25 6.68
CA LYS A 108 -3.37 -18.28 6.23
C LYS A 108 -3.53 -17.92 4.75
N LEU A 109 -2.72 -16.98 4.27
CA LEU A 109 -2.77 -16.54 2.88
C LEU A 109 -1.81 -17.31 1.98
N ASN A 110 -0.99 -18.21 2.55
CA ASN A 110 0.12 -18.86 1.86
C ASN A 110 1.05 -17.86 1.16
N LEU A 111 1.34 -16.74 1.84
CA LEU A 111 2.17 -15.64 1.34
C LEU A 111 3.36 -15.39 2.29
N PRO A 112 4.40 -16.24 2.22
CA PRO A 112 5.62 -16.05 3.01
C PRO A 112 6.53 -14.97 2.43
N GLY A 113 7.45 -14.49 3.26
CA GLY A 113 8.55 -13.62 2.83
C GLY A 113 8.16 -12.16 2.57
N ILE A 114 8.91 -11.53 1.67
CA ILE A 114 8.72 -10.14 1.25
C ILE A 114 7.56 -10.09 0.26
N LEU A 115 6.69 -9.11 0.45
CA LEU A 115 5.59 -8.83 -0.45
C LEU A 115 5.64 -7.36 -0.87
N LEU A 116 5.15 -7.11 -2.08
CA LEU A 116 4.94 -5.78 -2.61
C LEU A 116 3.45 -5.44 -2.52
N VAL A 117 3.13 -4.26 -1.99
CA VAL A 117 1.75 -3.74 -2.02
C VAL A 117 1.43 -3.25 -3.44
N THR A 118 0.53 -3.91 -4.15
CA THR A 118 0.16 -3.54 -5.53
C THR A 118 -1.00 -2.56 -5.57
N MET A 119 -1.91 -2.65 -4.60
CA MET A 119 -3.07 -1.77 -4.50
C MET A 119 -3.56 -1.63 -3.05
N VAL A 120 -3.99 -0.43 -2.69
CA VAL A 120 -4.67 -0.15 -1.42
C VAL A 120 -6.02 0.50 -1.73
N ASN A 121 -7.10 -0.25 -1.55
CA ASN A 121 -8.48 0.20 -1.63
C ASN A 121 -9.19 -0.11 -0.31
N HIS A 122 -10.44 -0.60 -0.28
CA HIS A 122 -11.03 -1.11 0.97
C HIS A 122 -10.30 -2.34 1.57
N GLN A 123 -9.40 -2.95 0.80
CA GLN A 123 -8.50 -4.05 1.18
C GLN A 123 -7.08 -3.75 0.67
N ILE A 124 -6.10 -4.50 1.16
CA ILE A 124 -4.70 -4.39 0.76
C ILE A 124 -4.37 -5.56 -0.16
N HIS A 125 -3.94 -5.27 -1.38
CA HIS A 125 -3.54 -6.27 -2.38
C HIS A 125 -2.03 -6.39 -2.38
N LEU A 126 -1.55 -7.63 -2.35
CA LEU A 126 -0.15 -7.99 -2.22
C LEU A 126 0.23 -8.97 -3.32
N VAL A 127 1.48 -8.87 -3.76
CA VAL A 127 2.12 -9.88 -4.60
C VAL A 127 3.47 -10.25 -4.01
N ASN A 128 3.83 -11.53 -4.06
CA ASN A 128 5.20 -11.96 -3.88
C ASN A 128 5.94 -11.70 -5.20
N PRO A 129 6.89 -10.75 -5.25
CA PRO A 129 7.53 -10.35 -6.50
C PRO A 129 8.45 -11.42 -7.10
N LEU A 130 8.77 -12.50 -6.35
CA LEU A 130 9.62 -13.59 -6.80
C LEU A 130 8.82 -14.78 -7.34
N THR A 131 7.64 -15.05 -6.78
CA THR A 131 6.81 -16.21 -7.15
C THR A 131 5.53 -15.83 -7.89
N ASN A 132 5.20 -14.54 -7.94
CA ASN A 132 3.92 -14.00 -8.38
C ASN A 132 2.71 -14.59 -7.62
N ASP A 133 2.91 -15.09 -6.40
CA ASP A 133 1.77 -15.44 -5.55
C ASP A 133 1.07 -14.17 -5.07
N GLU A 134 -0.22 -14.08 -5.32
CA GLU A 134 -1.04 -12.95 -4.94
C GLU A 134 -1.86 -13.23 -3.69
N GLY A 135 -2.22 -12.18 -2.98
CA GLY A 135 -3.25 -12.30 -1.96
C GLY A 135 -3.73 -10.97 -1.42
N VAL A 136 -4.83 -11.06 -0.71
CA VAL A 136 -5.59 -9.89 -0.27
C VAL A 136 -5.74 -9.92 1.23
N VAL A 137 -5.38 -8.83 1.89
CA VAL A 137 -5.55 -8.63 3.32
C VAL A 137 -6.74 -7.70 3.56
N PRO A 138 -7.88 -8.21 4.06
CA PRO A 138 -9.00 -7.36 4.45
C PRO A 138 -8.64 -6.44 5.62
N ALA A 139 -9.29 -5.27 5.71
CA ALA A 139 -9.05 -4.31 6.79
C ALA A 139 -9.16 -4.94 8.18
N VAL A 140 -10.14 -5.81 8.42
CA VAL A 140 -10.32 -6.52 9.70
C VAL A 140 -9.10 -7.39 10.04
N MET A 141 -8.51 -8.05 9.04
CA MET A 141 -7.32 -8.87 9.23
C MET A 141 -6.09 -8.01 9.51
N TYR A 142 -5.91 -6.91 8.77
CA TYR A 142 -4.84 -5.93 9.02
C TYR A 142 -4.91 -5.38 10.45
N TRP A 143 -6.08 -4.91 10.91
CA TRP A 143 -6.21 -4.29 12.23
C TRP A 143 -6.10 -5.26 13.41
N ARG A 144 -6.16 -6.59 13.18
CA ARG A 144 -5.89 -7.61 14.22
C ARG A 144 -4.40 -7.77 14.49
N SER A 145 -3.56 -7.63 13.47
CA SER A 145 -2.11 -7.71 13.60
C SER A 145 -1.46 -6.81 12.54
N PRO A 146 -1.43 -5.48 12.78
CA PRO A 146 -0.87 -4.53 11.83
C PRO A 146 0.60 -4.84 11.54
N PHE A 147 1.01 -4.62 10.29
CA PHE A 147 2.41 -4.72 9.85
C PHE A 147 2.88 -3.40 9.28
N THR A 148 4.19 -3.18 9.39
CA THR A 148 4.85 -1.92 9.03
C THR A 148 5.55 -2.05 7.68
N PRO A 149 5.42 -1.06 6.79
CA PRO A 149 6.11 -1.07 5.51
C PRO A 149 7.58 -0.68 5.68
N LEU A 150 8.43 -1.26 4.83
CA LEU A 150 9.73 -0.69 4.47
C LEU A 150 9.52 0.17 3.22
N ARG A 151 9.59 1.49 3.40
CA ARG A 151 9.45 2.44 2.29
C ARG A 151 10.82 2.77 1.72
N LEU A 152 10.93 2.64 0.41
CA LEU A 152 12.15 2.87 -0.35
C LEU A 152 11.81 3.78 -1.54
N GLU A 153 12.79 4.54 -2.00
CA GLU A 153 12.66 5.29 -3.25
C GLU A 153 13.00 4.37 -4.43
N PRO A 154 12.11 4.23 -5.43
CA PRO A 154 12.41 3.41 -6.57
C PRO A 154 13.39 4.11 -7.51
N GLU A 155 14.27 3.33 -8.11
CA GLU A 155 15.18 3.75 -9.17
C GLU A 155 14.68 3.31 -10.55
N GLU A 156 15.09 4.02 -11.60
CA GLU A 156 14.78 3.65 -12.99
C GLU A 156 15.79 2.62 -13.52
N PHE A 157 15.27 1.58 -14.16
CA PHE A 157 16.01 0.54 -14.86
C PHE A 157 15.53 0.44 -16.30
N ILE A 158 16.40 -0.07 -17.16
CA ILE A 158 16.11 -0.37 -18.57
C ILE A 158 16.18 -1.88 -18.75
N VAL A 159 15.16 -2.44 -19.37
CA VAL A 159 15.10 -3.86 -19.73
C VAL A 159 16.00 -4.12 -20.93
N LEU A 160 16.95 -5.03 -20.78
CA LEU A 160 17.90 -5.41 -21.83
C LEU A 160 17.47 -6.69 -22.53
N ASP A 161 16.97 -7.66 -21.76
CA ASP A 161 16.55 -8.96 -22.27
C ASP A 161 15.46 -9.57 -21.38
N ILE A 162 14.67 -10.48 -21.96
CA ILE A 162 13.59 -11.19 -21.28
C ILE A 162 13.62 -12.66 -21.69
N GLU A 163 13.85 -13.54 -20.72
CA GLU A 163 13.80 -14.98 -20.88
C GLU A 163 12.57 -15.53 -20.12
N PRO A 164 11.63 -16.22 -20.81
CA PRO A 164 10.55 -16.89 -20.11
C PRO A 164 11.11 -18.05 -19.28
N ILE A 165 10.63 -18.19 -18.05
CA ILE A 165 11.03 -19.31 -17.18
C ILE A 165 10.28 -20.56 -17.67
N ASP A 166 11.02 -21.49 -18.28
CA ASP A 166 10.45 -22.75 -18.75
C ASP A 166 10.23 -23.70 -17.55
N ASN A 167 8.97 -23.88 -17.16
CA ASN A 167 8.60 -24.83 -16.10
C ASN A 167 8.42 -26.22 -16.72
N GLU A 168 9.51 -26.83 -17.21
CA GLU A 168 9.50 -28.18 -17.82
C GLU A 168 8.99 -29.29 -16.87
N TYR A 169 8.86 -29.03 -15.56
CA TYR A 169 8.57 -30.04 -14.53
C TYR A 169 7.25 -29.85 -13.76
N SER A 170 6.39 -28.89 -14.11
CA SER A 170 5.08 -28.76 -13.46
C SER A 170 3.96 -29.38 -14.30
N TRP A 171 3.28 -30.41 -13.77
CA TRP A 171 2.00 -30.90 -14.30
C TRP A 171 0.83 -29.90 -14.13
N GLN A 172 1.13 -28.70 -13.62
CA GLN A 172 0.23 -27.56 -13.52
C GLN A 172 0.54 -26.64 -14.71
N GLU A 173 -0.48 -26.02 -15.32
CA GLU A 173 -0.28 -25.05 -16.40
C GLU A 173 0.83 -24.06 -16.04
N PRO A 174 1.71 -23.68 -16.98
CA PRO A 174 2.77 -22.72 -16.72
C PRO A 174 2.17 -21.51 -16.01
N ARG A 175 2.67 -21.18 -14.81
CA ARG A 175 2.39 -19.88 -14.20
C ARG A 175 3.09 -18.84 -15.05
N ASP A 176 2.39 -18.44 -16.12
CA ASP A 176 2.81 -17.64 -17.27
C ASP A 176 3.22 -16.18 -16.91
N VAL A 177 3.63 -15.93 -15.66
CA VAL A 177 3.63 -14.59 -15.05
C VAL A 177 5.00 -14.16 -14.52
N VAL A 178 5.89 -15.09 -14.14
CA VAL A 178 7.26 -14.73 -13.74
C VAL A 178 8.22 -14.92 -14.91
N GLN A 179 9.01 -13.89 -15.21
CA GLN A 179 10.03 -13.92 -16.27
C GLN A 179 11.40 -13.57 -15.69
N ASP A 180 12.45 -14.14 -16.28
CA ASP A 180 13.83 -13.74 -16.04
C ASP A 180 14.12 -12.52 -16.90
N VAL A 181 14.57 -11.46 -16.26
CA VAL A 181 14.79 -10.16 -16.91
C VAL A 181 16.22 -9.73 -16.66
N GLU A 182 16.94 -9.45 -17.74
CA GLU A 182 18.20 -8.74 -17.67
C GLU A 182 17.93 -7.23 -17.69
N ILE A 183 18.42 -6.51 -16.68
CA ILE A 183 18.23 -5.08 -16.53
C ILE A 183 19.56 -4.37 -16.28
N ALA A 184 19.62 -3.09 -16.65
CA ALA A 184 20.65 -2.16 -16.21
C ALA A 184 19.99 -0.93 -15.60
N ARG A 185 20.68 -0.26 -14.67
CA ARG A 185 20.17 1.03 -14.16
C ARG A 185 20.21 2.06 -15.27
N ALA A 186 19.18 2.89 -15.37
CA ALA A 186 19.12 3.91 -16.42
C ALA A 186 20.31 4.88 -16.38
N GLN A 187 20.81 5.21 -15.19
CA GLN A 187 21.98 6.07 -14.99
C GLN A 187 23.32 5.41 -15.38
N ASP A 188 23.38 4.07 -15.36
CA ASP A 188 24.59 3.30 -15.67
C ASP A 188 24.65 2.91 -17.16
N PHE A 189 23.51 3.01 -17.87
CA PHE A 189 23.38 2.58 -19.26
C PHE A 189 24.25 3.42 -20.20
N GLY A 190 25.17 2.76 -20.90
CA GLY A 190 26.16 3.42 -21.78
C GLY A 190 27.35 4.05 -21.03
N VAL A 191 27.37 3.97 -19.69
CA VAL A 191 28.49 4.40 -18.85
C VAL A 191 29.31 3.19 -18.38
N ASN A 192 28.65 2.09 -18.03
CA ASN A 192 29.28 0.84 -17.65
C ASN A 192 28.46 -0.38 -18.10
N ASP A 193 29.06 -1.57 -17.97
CA ASP A 193 28.47 -2.85 -18.35
C ASP A 193 27.79 -3.58 -17.17
N LYS A 194 27.42 -2.89 -16.09
CA LYS A 194 26.80 -3.54 -14.94
C LYS A 194 25.34 -3.92 -15.26
N ARG A 195 25.06 -5.22 -15.22
CA ARG A 195 23.74 -5.80 -15.46
C ARG A 195 23.30 -6.60 -14.24
N TYR A 196 21.99 -6.72 -14.09
CA TYR A 196 21.36 -7.54 -13.07
C TYR A 196 20.39 -8.49 -13.75
N ARG A 197 20.37 -9.75 -13.31
CA ARG A 197 19.31 -10.70 -13.66
C ARG A 197 18.36 -10.79 -12.50
N VAL A 198 17.07 -10.60 -12.77
CA VAL A 198 16.01 -10.59 -11.76
C VAL A 198 14.80 -11.36 -12.23
N HIS A 199 14.06 -11.92 -11.28
CA HIS A 199 12.71 -12.42 -11.53
C HIS A 199 11.73 -11.25 -11.46
N SER A 200 10.83 -11.16 -12.44
CA SER A 200 9.81 -10.11 -12.51
C SER A 200 8.41 -10.70 -12.54
N HIS A 201 7.56 -10.23 -11.64
CA HIS A 201 6.13 -10.54 -11.57
C HIS A 201 5.29 -9.78 -12.62
N LEU A 202 5.90 -8.86 -13.39
CA LEU A 202 5.19 -8.08 -14.42
C LEU A 202 4.88 -8.91 -15.69
N GLY A 203 5.50 -10.09 -15.83
CA GLY A 203 5.24 -11.02 -16.91
C GLY A 203 5.26 -10.38 -18.30
N LYS A 204 4.28 -10.76 -19.14
CA LYS A 204 4.17 -10.38 -20.56
C LYS A 204 3.97 -8.88 -20.81
N ASP A 205 3.69 -8.08 -19.79
CA ASP A 205 3.57 -6.63 -19.94
C ASP A 205 4.94 -5.96 -20.19
N LEU A 206 6.02 -6.66 -19.86
CA LEU A 206 7.38 -6.18 -20.04
C LEU A 206 7.87 -6.41 -21.47
N LYS A 207 8.54 -5.41 -22.06
CA LYS A 207 9.25 -5.52 -23.33
C LYS A 207 10.70 -5.09 -23.19
N ILE A 208 11.54 -5.62 -24.08
CA ILE A 208 12.92 -5.17 -24.23
C ILE A 208 12.94 -3.67 -24.54
N SER A 209 13.88 -2.95 -23.93
CA SER A 209 14.01 -1.49 -23.93
C SER A 209 12.95 -0.71 -23.13
N ASP A 210 12.03 -1.39 -22.44
CA ASP A 210 11.12 -0.70 -21.53
C ASP A 210 11.88 -0.10 -20.35
N LYS A 211 11.35 1.03 -19.87
CA LYS A 211 11.73 1.61 -18.59
C LYS A 211 10.87 1.01 -17.50
N VAL A 212 11.52 0.52 -16.45
CA VAL A 212 10.86 0.01 -15.26
C VAL A 212 11.42 0.64 -14.01
N TYR A 213 10.66 0.54 -12.94
CA TYR A 213 11.04 1.02 -11.63
C TYR A 213 11.26 -0.16 -10.70
N GLY A 214 12.26 -0.03 -9.85
CA GLY A 214 12.61 -1.08 -8.91
C GLY A 214 13.43 -0.57 -7.74
N PHE A 215 13.62 -1.43 -6.76
CA PHE A 215 14.50 -1.16 -5.64
C PHE A 215 15.82 -1.91 -5.84
N ASP A 216 16.95 -1.20 -5.77
CA ASP A 216 18.24 -1.86 -5.64
C ASP A 216 18.54 -2.13 -4.16
N LEU A 217 18.14 -3.31 -3.73
CA LEU A 217 18.27 -3.78 -2.37
C LEU A 217 19.72 -4.19 -2.05
N GLY A 218 20.56 -4.46 -3.05
CA GLY A 218 21.98 -4.74 -2.91
C GLY A 218 22.77 -3.56 -2.33
N ARG A 219 22.40 -2.32 -2.69
CA ARG A 219 23.05 -1.10 -2.18
C ARG A 219 22.55 -0.63 -0.82
N LEU A 220 21.42 -1.15 -0.33
CA LEU A 220 20.82 -0.68 0.92
C LEU A 220 21.46 -1.33 2.15
N ASN A 221 21.80 -0.49 3.13
CA ASN A 221 22.23 -0.92 4.47
C ASN A 221 21.17 -0.58 5.52
N CYS A 222 19.95 -1.12 5.35
CA CYS A 222 18.80 -0.81 6.21
C CYS A 222 18.46 -1.91 7.23
N GLY A 223 19.26 -2.97 7.31
CA GLY A 223 19.10 -4.06 8.29
C GLY A 223 17.84 -4.92 8.11
N TRP A 224 17.06 -4.71 7.03
CA TRP A 224 15.91 -5.51 6.61
C TRP A 224 14.88 -5.78 7.71
N LYS A 225 14.56 -4.71 8.46
CA LYS A 225 13.58 -4.76 9.54
C LYS A 225 12.21 -4.28 9.05
N PHE A 226 11.21 -5.13 9.24
CA PHE A 226 9.80 -4.86 8.95
C PHE A 226 9.02 -4.90 10.28
N GLY A 227 9.06 -3.78 11.00
CA GLY A 227 8.58 -3.72 12.39
C GLY A 227 9.41 -4.63 13.30
N THR A 228 8.81 -5.69 13.83
CA THR A 228 9.48 -6.69 14.67
C THR A 228 10.12 -7.84 13.87
N TYR A 229 9.79 -7.96 12.58
CA TYR A 229 10.34 -9.00 11.72
C TYR A 229 11.67 -8.56 11.11
N ARG A 230 12.58 -9.51 10.94
CA ARG A 230 13.85 -9.31 10.26
C ARG A 230 14.06 -10.41 9.25
N ILE A 231 14.40 -10.04 8.03
CA ILE A 231 14.76 -10.99 6.97
C ILE A 231 16.29 -11.02 6.85
N PRO A 232 16.92 -12.22 6.79
CA PRO A 232 18.34 -12.34 6.47
C PRO A 232 18.65 -11.72 5.11
N LYS A 233 19.84 -11.11 4.93
CA LYS A 233 20.18 -10.48 3.64
C LYS A 233 20.27 -11.51 2.52
N GLU A 234 20.56 -12.76 2.86
CA GLU A 234 20.70 -13.90 1.96
C GLU A 234 19.36 -14.29 1.30
N GLU A 235 18.23 -13.98 1.94
CA GLU A 235 16.88 -14.21 1.40
C GLU A 235 16.36 -13.01 0.57
N MET A 236 17.09 -11.90 0.56
CA MET A 236 16.69 -10.69 -0.17
C MET A 236 17.28 -10.73 -1.59
N PRO A 237 16.48 -10.49 -2.64
CA PRO A 237 17.04 -10.29 -3.98
C PRO A 237 17.91 -9.01 -4.00
N ASP A 238 18.85 -8.93 -4.95
CA ASP A 238 19.67 -7.72 -5.11
C ASP A 238 18.89 -6.57 -5.72
N VAL A 239 18.02 -6.86 -6.69
CA VAL A 239 17.13 -5.87 -7.32
C VAL A 239 15.73 -6.46 -7.40
N LEU A 240 14.73 -5.61 -7.17
CA LEU A 240 13.31 -5.99 -7.20
C LEU A 240 12.55 -5.01 -8.07
N ILE A 241 11.97 -5.48 -9.17
CA ILE A 241 11.12 -4.65 -10.05
C ILE A 241 9.74 -4.50 -9.42
N ILE A 242 9.22 -3.27 -9.36
CA ILE A 242 7.93 -2.95 -8.75
C ILE A 242 6.84 -2.59 -9.76
N GLY A 243 7.20 -2.12 -10.96
CA GLY A 243 6.24 -1.67 -11.95
C GLY A 243 6.86 -0.89 -13.11
N THR A 244 6.07 -0.63 -14.14
CA THR A 244 6.46 0.19 -15.31
C THR A 244 6.19 1.69 -15.10
N THR A 245 5.46 2.06 -14.05
CA THR A 245 5.17 3.45 -13.66
C THR A 245 5.28 3.64 -12.14
N THR A 246 5.59 4.85 -11.70
CA THR A 246 5.78 5.17 -10.27
C THR A 246 4.54 5.65 -9.54
N TYR A 247 3.44 5.96 -10.24
CA TYR A 247 2.20 6.46 -9.62
C TYR A 247 0.96 5.97 -10.40
#